data_AF-A0A848VES1-F1
#
_entry.id   AF-A0A848VES1-F1
#
_cell.length_a   1.000
_cell.length_b   1.000
_cell.length_c   1.000
_cell.angle_alpha   90.00
_cell.angle_beta   90.00
_cell.angle_gamma   90.00
#
_symmetry.space_group_name_H-M   'P 1'
#
loop_
_entity.id
_entity.type
_entity.pdbx_description
1 polymer ?
#
loop_
_entity_poly.entity_id
_entity_poly.type
_entity_poly.pdbx_seq_one_letter_code
_entity_poly.pdbx_strand_id
1 'polypeptide(L)'
;MAAASRSGAEKAPLEDLMVAMDVVDTMRHRDLIIDRELDSGGRRQRLLARLRKIYDAQGIEVSDAALAAGVDALEGDRFKYVPTAKGFSAKLARIYVRRNRWLKPILGILALGLVIWFAWYATVGLPDARRLESLPTQIASTHMRINAVSKSDAATEQASRLSGQARQAVAEKEIHEAENLHEQMRSLLGDLETSYDVRIVSRPNEISGVWRVPDVNPDARNFYLIVEAVTPTGAIIPVTVKNEEDGRMQEKSTWGLRVSEEVFEAVVADKRDDGIIQDDIVGTKPVGELDPEYRVPTTGATITNW
;
A
#
# COMPACT_ATOMS: atom_id res chain seq x y z
N MET A 1 -97.77 -9.30 -11.31
CA MET A 1 -98.39 -8.34 -12.26
C MET A 1 -97.25 -7.72 -13.04
N ALA A 2 -97.03 -8.15 -14.28
CA ALA A 2 -97.74 -7.64 -15.46
C ALA A 2 -97.41 -6.14 -15.67
N ALA A 3 -96.93 -5.67 -16.81
CA ALA A 3 -96.57 -6.29 -18.07
C ALA A 3 -95.87 -5.20 -18.91
N ALA A 4 -95.18 -5.64 -19.97
CA ALA A 4 -95.14 -4.99 -21.29
C ALA A 4 -94.41 -3.62 -21.39
N SER A 5 -93.63 -3.32 -22.43
CA SER A 5 -93.39 -4.01 -23.69
C SER A 5 -92.33 -3.28 -24.53
N ARG A 6 -91.52 -4.10 -25.24
CA ARG A 6 -91.11 -4.04 -26.66
C ARG A 6 -90.38 -2.78 -27.17
N SER A 7 -89.11 -2.92 -27.52
CA SER A 7 -88.55 -3.34 -28.84
C SER A 7 -88.52 -2.22 -29.86
N GLY A 8 -87.32 -1.90 -30.35
CA GLY A 8 -87.09 -1.02 -31.49
C GLY A 8 -85.72 -1.27 -32.10
N ALA A 9 -85.55 -2.42 -32.73
CA ALA A 9 -84.59 -2.55 -33.82
C ALA A 9 -85.18 -1.88 -35.09
N GLU A 10 -84.29 -1.39 -35.96
CA GLU A 10 -84.56 -0.83 -37.30
C GLU A 10 -85.11 0.60 -37.42
N LYS A 11 -84.21 1.57 -37.18
CA LYS A 11 -84.02 2.77 -38.01
C LYS A 11 -82.50 2.99 -38.16
N ALA A 12 -81.83 2.19 -38.97
CA ALA A 12 -81.70 2.36 -40.41
C ALA A 12 -80.53 3.31 -40.78
N PRO A 13 -79.70 2.85 -41.73
CA PRO A 13 -78.26 3.10 -41.92
C PRO A 13 -77.87 4.48 -42.48
N LEU A 14 -78.74 5.48 -42.35
CA LEU A 14 -78.56 6.78 -43.00
C LEU A 14 -77.55 7.68 -42.27
N GLU A 15 -77.54 7.65 -40.93
CA GLU A 15 -76.62 8.45 -40.11
C GLU A 15 -75.17 7.95 -40.26
N ASP A 16 -74.96 6.64 -40.17
CA ASP A 16 -73.65 6.02 -40.41
C ASP A 16 -73.16 6.22 -41.86
N LEU A 17 -74.06 6.17 -42.85
CA LEU A 17 -73.70 6.45 -44.25
C LEU A 17 -73.36 7.93 -44.48
N MET A 18 -74.07 8.85 -43.82
CA MET A 18 -73.81 10.29 -43.91
C MET A 18 -72.46 10.65 -43.28
N VAL A 19 -72.14 10.06 -42.11
CA VAL A 19 -70.83 10.23 -41.46
C VAL A 19 -69.71 9.60 -42.30
N ALA A 20 -69.93 8.41 -42.85
CA ALA A 20 -68.96 7.78 -43.76
C ALA A 20 -68.72 8.61 -45.03
N MET A 21 -69.76 9.23 -45.59
CA MET A 21 -69.64 10.10 -46.76
C MET A 21 -68.89 11.39 -46.45
N ASP A 22 -69.14 12.05 -45.31
CA ASP A 22 -68.39 13.25 -44.89
C ASP A 22 -66.90 12.94 -44.65
N VAL A 23 -66.59 11.79 -44.06
CA VAL A 23 -65.20 11.30 -43.93
C VAL A 23 -64.57 11.02 -45.30
N VAL A 24 -65.31 10.41 -46.23
CA VAL A 24 -64.81 10.17 -47.59
C VAL A 24 -64.62 11.47 -48.36
N ASP A 25 -65.50 12.46 -48.22
CA ASP A 25 -65.40 13.74 -48.91
C ASP A 25 -64.25 14.59 -48.32
N THR A 26 -64.05 14.56 -47.01
CA THR A 26 -62.90 15.20 -46.38
C THR A 26 -61.58 14.52 -46.76
N MET A 27 -61.54 13.18 -46.85
CA MET A 27 -60.37 12.45 -47.35
C MET A 27 -60.12 12.75 -48.84
N ARG A 28 -61.16 12.71 -49.69
CA ARG A 28 -61.05 13.07 -51.11
C ARG A 28 -60.57 14.50 -51.30
N HIS A 29 -61.06 15.44 -50.48
CA HIS A 29 -60.63 16.83 -50.55
C HIS A 29 -59.18 17.00 -50.08
N ARG A 30 -58.77 16.31 -49.01
CA ARG A 30 -57.38 16.28 -48.54
C ARG A 30 -56.45 15.64 -49.56
N ASP A 31 -56.84 14.52 -50.17
CA ASP A 31 -56.05 13.85 -51.20
C ASP A 31 -55.91 14.73 -52.44
N LEU A 32 -56.96 15.44 -52.86
CA LEU A 32 -56.87 16.40 -53.96
C LEU A 32 -55.96 17.60 -53.63
N ILE A 33 -55.95 18.07 -52.37
CA ILE A 33 -55.05 19.14 -51.91
C ILE A 33 -53.62 18.62 -51.82
N ILE A 34 -53.41 17.44 -51.25
CA ILE A 34 -52.12 16.77 -51.11
C ILE A 34 -51.55 16.47 -52.49
N ASP A 35 -52.31 15.90 -53.41
CA ASP A 35 -51.89 15.67 -54.79
C ASP A 35 -51.53 16.98 -55.48
N ARG A 36 -52.30 18.07 -55.27
CA ARG A 36 -51.96 19.40 -55.79
C ARG A 36 -50.67 19.97 -55.19
N GLU A 37 -50.40 19.69 -53.90
CA GLU A 37 -49.21 20.14 -53.18
C GLU A 37 -48.00 19.21 -53.36
N LEU A 38 -48.20 17.96 -53.77
CA LEU A 38 -47.16 16.97 -54.05
C LEU A 38 -46.81 16.91 -55.55
N ASP A 39 -47.72 17.34 -56.44
CA ASP A 39 -47.49 17.49 -57.89
C ASP A 39 -46.39 18.53 -58.15
N SER A 40 -45.15 18.04 -58.17
CA SER A 40 -43.95 18.79 -58.49
C SER A 40 -43.97 19.25 -59.95
N GLY A 41 -44.45 18.41 -60.86
CA GLY A 41 -44.52 18.69 -62.30
C GLY A 41 -45.46 19.85 -62.64
N GLY A 42 -46.70 19.82 -62.15
CA GLY A 42 -47.66 20.89 -62.41
C GLY A 42 -47.37 22.18 -61.65
N ARG A 43 -46.72 22.13 -60.47
CA ARG A 43 -46.24 23.34 -59.77
C ARG A 43 -45.19 24.08 -60.58
N ARG A 44 -44.22 23.36 -61.14
CA ARG A 44 -43.17 23.93 -62.00
C ARG A 44 -43.79 24.65 -63.21
N GLN A 45 -44.75 24.02 -63.88
CA GLN A 45 -45.44 24.61 -65.03
C GLN A 45 -46.24 25.87 -64.65
N ARG A 46 -46.96 25.84 -63.52
CA ARG A 46 -47.69 27.02 -63.01
C ARG A 46 -46.76 28.16 -62.63
N LEU A 47 -45.59 27.86 -62.07
CA LEU A 47 -44.56 28.84 -61.73
C LEU A 47 -44.00 29.50 -63.00
N LEU A 48 -43.64 28.70 -64.02
CA LEU A 48 -43.18 29.22 -65.31
C LEU A 48 -44.23 30.10 -65.99
N ALA A 49 -45.49 29.66 -66.03
CA ALA A 49 -46.58 30.44 -66.61
C ALA A 49 -46.81 31.77 -65.89
N ARG A 50 -46.69 31.78 -64.55
CA ARG A 50 -46.80 33.00 -63.75
C ARG A 50 -45.62 33.94 -63.98
N LEU A 51 -44.40 33.42 -64.04
CA LEU A 51 -43.19 34.21 -64.33
C LEU A 51 -43.29 34.86 -65.71
N ARG A 52 -43.69 34.08 -66.73
CA ARG A 52 -43.91 34.58 -68.09
C ARG A 52 -44.88 35.76 -68.13
N LYS A 53 -46.04 35.62 -67.48
CA LYS A 53 -47.04 36.71 -67.39
C LYS A 53 -46.49 37.99 -66.73
N ILE A 54 -45.60 37.85 -65.74
CA ILE A 54 -45.00 39.00 -65.04
C ILE A 54 -43.99 39.72 -65.95
N TYR A 55 -43.12 38.97 -66.65
CA TYR A 55 -42.13 39.56 -67.56
C TYR A 55 -42.78 40.19 -68.79
N ASP A 56 -43.81 39.55 -69.35
CA ASP A 56 -44.61 40.10 -70.46
C ASP A 56 -45.27 41.43 -70.06
N ALA A 57 -45.81 41.52 -68.84
CA ALA A 57 -46.41 42.76 -68.32
C ALA A 57 -45.40 43.89 -68.10
N GLN A 58 -44.10 43.56 -67.99
CA GLN A 58 -43.00 44.53 -67.83
C GLN A 58 -42.35 44.90 -69.17
N GLY A 59 -42.83 44.33 -70.29
CA GLY A 59 -42.29 44.60 -71.63
C GLY A 59 -40.89 44.03 -71.87
N ILE A 60 -40.48 43.01 -71.10
CA ILE A 60 -39.18 42.36 -71.22
C ILE A 60 -39.39 40.98 -71.83
N GLU A 61 -38.92 40.77 -73.06
CA GLU A 61 -38.98 39.45 -73.70
C GLU A 61 -37.93 38.52 -73.09
N VAL A 62 -38.39 37.48 -72.40
CA VAL A 62 -37.54 36.44 -71.82
C VAL A 62 -37.84 35.12 -72.51
N SER A 63 -36.82 34.43 -73.02
CA SER A 63 -36.99 33.12 -73.64
C SER A 63 -37.49 32.07 -72.65
N ASP A 64 -38.34 31.14 -73.10
CA ASP A 64 -38.84 30.03 -72.27
C ASP A 64 -37.68 29.17 -71.70
N ALA A 65 -36.56 29.07 -72.43
CA ALA A 65 -35.36 28.38 -71.98
C ALA A 65 -34.69 29.09 -70.78
N ALA A 66 -34.66 30.43 -70.76
CA ALA A 66 -34.10 31.20 -69.66
C ALA A 66 -34.97 31.10 -68.39
N LEU A 67 -36.30 31.09 -68.53
CA LEU A 67 -37.22 30.87 -67.42
C LEU A 67 -37.08 29.45 -66.83
N ALA A 68 -36.97 28.43 -67.68
CA ALA A 68 -36.75 27.05 -67.25
C ALA A 68 -35.42 26.89 -66.50
N ALA A 69 -34.33 27.46 -67.04
CA ALA A 69 -33.00 27.43 -66.41
C ALA A 69 -32.97 28.14 -65.05
N GLY A 70 -33.70 29.26 -64.91
CA GLY A 70 -33.82 29.97 -63.64
C GLY A 70 -34.57 29.18 -62.56
N VAL A 71 -35.64 28.48 -62.95
CA VAL A 71 -36.39 27.61 -62.03
C VAL A 71 -35.56 26.38 -61.63
N ASP A 72 -34.81 25.77 -62.58
CA ASP A 72 -33.89 24.66 -62.28
C ASP A 72 -32.80 25.06 -61.27
N ALA A 73 -32.22 26.25 -61.41
CA ALA A 73 -31.24 26.76 -60.46
C ALA A 73 -31.84 26.95 -59.05
N LEU A 74 -33.09 27.44 -58.98
CA LEU A 74 -33.79 27.68 -57.72
C LEU A 74 -34.21 26.36 -57.04
N GLU A 75 -34.57 25.34 -57.82
CA GLU A 75 -34.84 23.98 -57.29
C GLU A 75 -33.56 23.30 -56.80
N GLY A 76 -32.44 23.46 -57.51
CA GLY A 76 -31.14 22.87 -57.15
C GLY A 76 -30.54 23.40 -55.84
N ASP A 77 -30.81 24.66 -55.47
CA ASP A 77 -30.29 25.26 -54.24
C ASP A 77 -31.09 24.92 -52.98
N ARG A 78 -32.37 24.55 -53.11
CA ARG A 78 -33.26 24.27 -51.95
C ARG A 78 -32.88 23.03 -51.13
N PHE A 79 -32.07 22.13 -51.68
CA PHE A 79 -31.70 20.86 -51.03
C PHE A 79 -30.23 20.78 -50.61
N LYS A 80 -29.51 21.92 -50.58
CA LYS A 80 -28.12 21.94 -50.11
C LYS A 80 -28.06 21.93 -48.59
N TYR A 81 -27.41 20.90 -48.03
CA TYR A 81 -27.09 20.85 -46.61
C TYR A 81 -26.08 21.93 -46.25
N VAL A 82 -26.43 22.85 -45.35
CA VAL A 82 -25.51 23.81 -44.76
C VAL A 82 -24.99 23.24 -43.43
N PRO A 83 -23.71 22.83 -43.33
CA PRO A 83 -23.17 22.35 -42.06
C PRO A 83 -23.13 23.48 -41.02
N THR A 84 -23.38 23.14 -39.76
CA THR A 84 -23.20 24.08 -38.65
C THR A 84 -21.73 24.46 -38.49
N ALA A 85 -21.47 25.74 -38.19
CA ALA A 85 -20.11 26.26 -38.04
C ALA A 85 -19.33 25.48 -36.96
N LYS A 86 -18.08 25.12 -37.27
CA LYS A 86 -17.21 24.34 -36.37
C LYS A 86 -16.76 25.22 -35.18
N GLY A 87 -17.58 25.28 -34.13
CA GLY A 87 -17.27 26.00 -32.87
C GLY A 87 -16.79 25.10 -31.72
N PHE A 88 -16.33 25.72 -30.63
CA PHE A 88 -15.95 25.02 -29.39
C PHE A 88 -17.16 24.30 -28.75
N SER A 89 -18.33 24.95 -28.77
CA SER A 89 -19.61 24.36 -28.35
C SER A 89 -19.95 23.10 -29.14
N ALA A 90 -19.76 23.11 -30.46
CA ALA A 90 -20.01 21.96 -31.33
C ALA A 90 -19.04 20.78 -31.09
N LYS A 91 -17.82 21.05 -30.61
CA LYS A 91 -16.87 20.01 -30.17
C LYS A 91 -17.30 19.39 -28.85
N LEU A 92 -17.64 20.20 -27.84
CA LEU A 92 -18.16 19.73 -26.55
C LEU A 92 -19.45 18.93 -26.71
N ALA A 93 -20.38 19.40 -27.55
CA ALA A 93 -21.61 18.68 -27.88
C ALA A 93 -21.31 17.30 -28.48
N ARG A 94 -20.33 17.19 -29.38
CA ARG A 94 -19.91 15.90 -29.96
C ARG A 94 -19.30 14.96 -28.92
N ILE A 95 -18.49 15.48 -28.00
CA ILE A 95 -17.92 14.71 -26.88
C ILE A 95 -19.07 14.23 -25.96
N TYR A 96 -20.02 15.11 -25.63
CA TYR A 96 -21.17 14.78 -24.78
C TYR A 96 -22.13 13.77 -25.42
N VAL A 97 -22.41 13.87 -26.72
CA VAL A 97 -23.24 12.90 -27.44
C VAL A 97 -22.58 11.51 -27.43
N ARG A 98 -21.24 11.46 -27.53
CA ARG A 98 -20.46 10.22 -27.44
C ARG A 98 -20.17 9.78 -26.01
N ARG A 99 -20.75 10.42 -24.97
CA ARG A 99 -20.48 10.13 -23.54
C ARG A 99 -20.56 8.65 -23.17
N ASN A 100 -21.50 7.90 -23.72
CA ASN A 100 -21.65 6.50 -23.37
C ASN A 100 -20.46 5.62 -23.83
N ARG A 101 -19.68 6.06 -24.82
CA ARG A 101 -18.48 5.33 -25.30
C ARG A 101 -17.23 5.61 -24.47
N TRP A 102 -17.11 6.79 -23.85
CA TRP A 102 -15.90 7.19 -23.13
C TRP A 102 -16.09 7.29 -21.61
N LEU A 103 -17.32 7.52 -21.12
CA LEU A 103 -17.58 7.68 -19.69
C LEU A 103 -17.37 6.37 -18.92
N LYS A 104 -17.81 5.23 -19.46
CA LYS A 104 -17.66 3.91 -18.83
C LYS A 104 -16.19 3.52 -18.58
N PRO A 105 -15.28 3.56 -19.57
CA PRO A 105 -13.87 3.25 -19.32
C PRO A 105 -13.20 4.28 -18.40
N ILE A 106 -13.53 5.57 -18.51
CA ILE A 106 -12.97 6.59 -17.60
C ILE A 106 -13.41 6.34 -16.15
N LEU A 107 -14.70 6.05 -15.91
CA LEU A 107 -15.19 5.69 -14.58
C LEU A 107 -14.53 4.42 -14.06
N GLY A 108 -14.31 3.42 -14.93
CA GLY A 108 -13.58 2.20 -14.56
C GLY A 108 -12.13 2.48 -14.13
N ILE A 109 -11.41 3.32 -14.88
CA ILE A 109 -10.03 3.73 -14.54
C ILE A 109 -10.01 4.53 -13.23
N LEU A 110 -10.94 5.48 -13.05
CA LEU A 110 -11.07 6.25 -11.81
C LEU A 110 -11.37 5.35 -10.61
N ALA A 111 -12.30 4.40 -10.76
CA ALA A 111 -12.63 3.44 -9.72
C ALA A 111 -11.41 2.56 -9.38
N LEU A 112 -10.69 2.07 -10.41
CA LEU A 112 -9.48 1.28 -10.20
C LEU A 112 -8.38 2.09 -9.49
N GLY A 113 -8.18 3.35 -9.88
CA GLY A 113 -7.25 4.26 -9.22
C GLY A 113 -7.62 4.50 -7.76
N LEU A 114 -8.90 4.69 -7.46
CA LEU A 114 -9.40 4.79 -6.09
C LEU A 114 -9.16 3.51 -5.27
N VAL A 115 -9.39 2.34 -5.86
CA VAL A 115 -9.12 1.06 -5.21
C VAL A 115 -7.63 0.88 -4.92
N ILE A 116 -6.76 1.20 -5.88
CA ILE A 116 -5.30 1.12 -5.69
C ILE A 116 -4.84 2.11 -4.61
N TRP A 117 -5.33 3.36 -4.66
CA TRP A 117 -5.01 4.37 -3.67
C TRP A 117 -5.49 3.97 -2.27
N PHE A 118 -6.72 3.47 -2.16
CA PHE A 118 -7.26 2.99 -0.90
C PHE A 118 -6.50 1.76 -0.38
N ALA A 119 -6.14 0.83 -1.25
CA ALA A 119 -5.33 -0.32 -0.90
C ALA A 119 -3.97 0.13 -0.35
N TRP A 120 -3.26 1.02 -1.04
CA TRP A 120 -1.98 1.57 -0.58
C TRP A 120 -2.10 2.31 0.77
N TYR A 121 -3.11 3.17 0.90
CA TYR A 121 -3.38 3.91 2.14
C TYR A 121 -3.71 2.97 3.31
N ALA A 122 -4.49 1.92 3.07
CA ALA A 122 -4.84 0.91 4.07
C ALA A 122 -3.63 0.05 4.48
N THR A 123 -2.74 -0.29 3.54
CA THR A 123 -1.59 -1.16 3.83
C THR A 123 -0.38 -0.44 4.39
N VAL A 124 -0.20 0.86 4.10
CA VAL A 124 1.00 1.63 4.50
C VAL A 124 0.63 2.79 5.42
N GLY A 125 -0.26 3.69 4.98
CA GLY A 125 -0.56 4.92 5.73
C GLY A 125 -1.25 4.71 7.09
N LEU A 126 -2.23 3.79 7.16
CA LEU A 126 -2.94 3.45 8.40
C LEU A 126 -2.05 2.78 9.47
N PRO A 127 -1.24 1.74 9.15
CA PRO A 127 -0.37 1.13 10.15
C PRO A 127 0.76 2.05 10.61
N ASP A 128 1.30 2.92 9.75
CA ASP A 128 2.38 3.84 10.13
C ASP A 128 1.91 4.90 11.14
N ALA A 129 0.67 5.39 10.99
CA ALA A 129 0.06 6.30 11.96
C ALA A 129 -0.10 5.65 13.36
N ARG A 130 -0.55 4.39 13.41
CA ARG A 130 -0.68 3.64 14.68
C ARG A 130 0.67 3.33 15.32
N ARG A 131 1.67 2.99 14.49
CA ARG A 131 3.04 2.74 14.96
C ARG A 131 3.64 3.99 15.61
N LEU A 132 3.55 5.14 14.94
CA LEU A 132 3.99 6.43 15.46
C LEU A 132 3.30 6.83 16.77
N GLU A 133 2.03 6.48 16.96
CA GLU A 133 1.31 6.80 18.19
C GLU A 133 1.78 5.96 19.38
N SER A 134 2.07 4.67 19.17
CA SER A 134 2.45 3.75 20.25
C SER A 134 3.94 3.77 20.59
N LEU A 135 4.81 4.08 19.62
CA LEU A 135 6.26 3.99 19.76
C LEU A 135 6.83 4.87 20.90
N PRO A 136 6.37 6.12 21.12
CA PRO A 136 6.84 6.94 22.24
C PRO A 136 6.59 6.31 23.60
N THR A 137 5.41 5.72 23.79
CA THR A 137 5.04 5.01 25.02
C THR A 137 5.90 3.77 25.21
N GLN A 138 6.17 3.02 24.14
CA GLN A 138 7.04 1.85 24.18
C GLN A 138 8.48 2.20 24.56
N ILE A 139 9.05 3.25 23.94
CA ILE A 139 10.38 3.78 24.26
C ILE A 139 10.44 4.21 25.73
N ALA A 140 9.46 4.99 26.20
CA ALA A 140 9.41 5.45 27.59
C ALA A 140 9.30 4.27 28.57
N SER A 141 8.45 3.28 28.28
CA SER A 141 8.29 2.09 29.13
C SER A 141 9.57 1.25 29.20
N THR A 142 10.29 1.12 28.07
CA THR A 142 11.55 0.35 28.01
C THR A 142 12.65 1.07 28.78
N HIS A 143 12.76 2.41 28.63
CA HIS A 143 13.69 3.23 29.40
C HIS A 143 13.44 3.12 30.91
N MET A 144 12.17 3.19 31.34
CA MET A 144 11.81 3.00 32.75
C MET A 144 12.18 1.62 33.27
N ARG A 145 11.93 0.55 32.49
CA ARG A 145 12.31 -0.81 32.88
C ARG A 145 13.82 -0.97 33.01
N ILE A 146 14.59 -0.42 32.07
CA ILE A 146 16.06 -0.43 32.17
C ILE A 146 16.50 0.25 33.47
N ASN A 147 16.00 1.45 33.76
CA ASN A 147 16.39 2.17 34.99
C ASN A 147 15.93 1.46 36.28
N ALA A 148 14.87 0.66 36.23
CA ALA A 148 14.38 -0.10 37.37
C ALA A 148 15.21 -1.37 37.65
N VAL A 149 15.75 -1.99 36.60
CA VAL A 149 16.53 -3.23 36.69
C VAL A 149 18.03 -2.96 36.81
N SER A 150 18.52 -1.90 36.15
CA SER A 150 19.94 -1.58 36.04
C SER A 150 20.58 -1.24 37.39
N LYS A 151 21.73 -1.83 37.64
CA LYS A 151 22.69 -1.47 38.70
C LYS A 151 23.95 -0.81 38.14
N SER A 152 24.09 -0.81 36.81
CA SER A 152 25.22 -0.23 36.09
C SER A 152 24.93 1.21 35.65
N ASP A 153 25.80 2.14 36.03
CA ASP A 153 25.74 3.53 35.56
C ASP A 153 25.93 3.62 34.04
N ALA A 154 26.83 2.81 33.48
CA ALA A 154 27.09 2.77 32.04
C ALA A 154 25.86 2.32 31.25
N ALA A 155 25.14 1.30 31.74
CA ALA A 155 23.90 0.84 31.12
C ALA A 155 22.80 1.92 31.18
N THR A 156 22.69 2.61 32.31
CA THR A 156 21.71 3.70 32.52
C THR A 156 21.99 4.90 31.60
N GLU A 157 23.27 5.27 31.43
CA GLU A 157 23.69 6.31 30.51
C GLU A 157 23.41 5.90 29.05
N GLN A 158 23.75 4.68 28.66
CA GLN A 158 23.48 4.16 27.32
C GLN A 158 21.97 4.17 27.01
N ALA A 159 21.15 3.70 27.94
CA ALA A 159 19.69 3.71 27.80
C ALA A 159 19.12 5.13 27.65
N SER A 160 19.68 6.09 28.38
CA SER A 160 19.27 7.50 28.29
C SER A 160 19.65 8.12 26.94
N ARG A 161 20.85 7.83 26.41
CA ARG A 161 21.26 8.25 25.07
C ARG A 161 20.36 7.66 23.98
N LEU A 162 20.14 6.34 24.01
CA LEU A 162 19.27 5.65 23.05
C LEU A 162 17.83 6.17 23.11
N SER A 163 17.27 6.36 24.32
CA SER A 163 15.92 6.91 24.46
C SER A 163 15.82 8.35 23.93
N GLY A 164 16.86 9.17 24.10
CA GLY A 164 16.91 10.52 23.55
C GLY A 164 16.89 10.53 22.03
N GLN A 165 17.76 9.73 21.42
CA GLN A 165 17.83 9.54 19.96
C GLN A 165 16.51 9.00 19.39
N ALA A 166 15.91 8.01 20.05
CA ALA A 166 14.66 7.41 19.58
C ALA A 166 13.49 8.42 19.61
N ARG A 167 13.42 9.27 20.65
CA ARG A 167 12.41 10.34 20.73
C ARG A 167 12.63 11.41 19.66
N GLN A 168 13.88 11.72 19.33
CA GLN A 168 14.19 12.63 18.23
C GLN A 168 13.75 12.05 16.88
N ALA A 169 14.09 10.79 16.59
CA ALA A 169 13.68 10.11 15.37
C ALA A 169 12.14 10.07 15.21
N VAL A 170 11.40 9.83 16.31
CA VAL A 170 9.92 9.97 16.30
C VAL A 170 9.48 11.38 15.93
N ALA A 171 10.10 12.42 16.51
CA ALA A 171 9.74 13.81 16.23
C ALA A 171 9.98 14.20 14.76
N GLU A 172 11.02 13.62 14.16
CA GLU A 172 11.38 13.77 12.75
C GLU A 172 10.54 12.87 11.82
N LYS A 173 9.68 12.01 12.37
CA LYS A 173 8.86 10.99 11.67
C LYS A 173 9.68 9.90 10.97
N GLU A 174 10.91 9.69 11.40
CA GLU A 174 11.80 8.62 10.94
C GLU A 174 11.50 7.32 11.70
N ILE A 175 10.39 6.66 11.31
CA ILE A 175 9.85 5.48 12.02
C ILE A 175 10.88 4.35 12.11
N HIS A 176 11.56 4.05 11.02
CA HIS A 176 12.52 2.93 10.96
C HIS A 176 13.72 3.14 11.88
N GLU A 177 14.22 4.38 11.98
CA GLU A 177 15.31 4.70 12.89
C GLU A 177 14.87 4.61 14.35
N ALA A 178 13.68 5.15 14.67
CA ALA A 178 13.11 5.05 16.01
C ALA A 178 12.87 3.58 16.43
N GLU A 179 12.40 2.72 15.53
CA GLU A 179 12.22 1.28 15.76
C GLU A 179 13.57 0.58 16.02
N ASN A 180 14.61 0.88 15.22
CA ASN A 180 15.93 0.31 15.42
C ASN A 180 16.55 0.71 16.77
N LEU A 181 16.42 1.98 17.14
CA LEU A 181 16.89 2.46 18.45
C LEU A 181 16.10 1.83 19.61
N HIS A 182 14.80 1.63 19.44
CA HIS A 182 14.00 0.91 20.42
C HIS A 182 14.43 -0.56 20.55
N GLU A 183 14.76 -1.23 19.45
CA GLU A 183 15.27 -2.61 19.49
C GLU A 183 16.63 -2.71 20.21
N GLN A 184 17.53 -1.74 20.01
CA GLN A 184 18.78 -1.66 20.78
C GLN A 184 18.52 -1.50 22.29
N MET A 185 17.51 -0.72 22.68
CA MET A 185 17.10 -0.62 24.09
C MET A 185 16.52 -1.94 24.60
N ARG A 186 15.77 -2.67 23.78
CA ARG A 186 15.24 -4.00 24.15
C ARG A 186 16.35 -5.03 24.33
N SER A 187 17.37 -5.01 23.46
CA SER A 187 18.57 -5.84 23.61
C SER A 187 19.28 -5.54 24.92
N LEU A 188 19.55 -4.25 25.21
CA LEU A 188 20.18 -3.82 26.46
C LEU A 188 19.37 -4.27 27.69
N LEU A 189 18.04 -4.16 27.64
CA LEU A 189 17.18 -4.63 28.71
C LEU A 189 17.26 -6.16 28.87
N GLY A 190 17.28 -6.91 27.76
CA GLY A 190 17.46 -8.36 27.76
C GLY A 190 18.79 -8.76 28.38
N ASP A 191 19.87 -8.05 28.05
CA ASP A 191 21.19 -8.28 28.64
C ASP A 191 21.15 -8.05 30.15
N LEU A 192 20.53 -6.95 30.62
CA LEU A 192 20.40 -6.66 32.06
C LEU A 192 19.51 -7.66 32.82
N GLU A 193 18.43 -8.14 32.20
CA GLU A 193 17.50 -9.12 32.80
C GLU A 193 18.11 -10.54 32.84
N THR A 194 19.09 -10.82 31.99
CA THR A 194 19.73 -12.13 31.91
C THR A 194 20.72 -12.32 33.07
N SER A 195 20.49 -13.35 33.88
CA SER A 195 21.43 -13.82 34.90
C SER A 195 21.94 -15.21 34.58
N TYR A 196 23.22 -15.43 34.84
CA TYR A 196 23.87 -16.71 34.66
C TYR A 196 25.14 -16.82 35.52
N ASP A 197 25.52 -18.06 35.83
CA ASP A 197 26.84 -18.39 36.35
C ASP A 197 27.78 -18.69 35.19
N VAL A 198 29.03 -18.24 35.32
CA VAL A 198 30.13 -18.63 34.44
C VAL A 198 30.72 -19.90 35.02
N ARG A 199 30.42 -21.03 34.39
CA ARG A 199 30.78 -22.36 34.88
C ARG A 199 31.84 -23.01 34.00
N ILE A 200 32.82 -23.68 34.60
CA ILE A 200 33.83 -24.47 33.91
C ILE A 200 33.17 -25.69 33.27
N VAL A 201 33.48 -25.92 32.00
CA VAL A 201 33.03 -27.10 31.27
C VAL A 201 33.70 -28.34 31.86
N SER A 202 32.92 -29.27 32.41
CA SER A 202 33.40 -30.49 33.09
C SER A 202 32.94 -31.80 32.43
N ARG A 203 32.34 -31.74 31.23
CA ARG A 203 31.78 -32.92 30.55
C ARG A 203 32.86 -33.93 30.11
N PRO A 204 32.52 -35.25 30.05
CA PRO A 204 33.42 -36.26 29.51
C PRO A 204 33.82 -35.95 28.07
N ASN A 205 35.11 -36.13 27.76
CA ASN A 205 35.71 -35.85 26.44
C ASN A 205 35.73 -34.37 26.01
N GLU A 206 35.40 -33.44 26.90
CA GLU A 206 35.61 -32.00 26.68
C GLU A 206 36.81 -31.50 27.49
N ILE A 207 37.58 -30.59 26.88
CA ILE A 207 38.69 -29.94 27.54
C ILE A 207 38.17 -28.81 28.43
N SER A 208 38.66 -28.75 29.67
CA SER A 208 38.25 -27.74 30.68
C SER A 208 39.22 -26.56 30.74
N GLY A 209 40.37 -26.67 30.08
CA GLY A 209 41.35 -25.62 30.05
C GLY A 209 42.41 -25.85 28.99
N VAL A 210 42.98 -24.74 28.52
CA VAL A 210 44.07 -24.69 27.54
C VAL A 210 45.05 -23.59 27.91
N TRP A 211 46.29 -23.71 27.43
CA TRP A 211 47.26 -22.64 27.52
C TRP A 211 47.73 -22.22 26.13
N ARG A 212 48.05 -20.94 25.97
CA ARG A 212 48.59 -20.35 24.75
C ARG A 212 49.91 -19.67 25.06
N VAL A 213 50.80 -19.62 24.06
CA VAL A 213 52.03 -18.83 24.10
C VAL A 213 51.77 -17.56 23.28
N PRO A 214 51.82 -16.36 23.88
CA PRO A 214 51.60 -15.12 23.14
C PRO A 214 52.69 -14.86 22.09
N ASP A 215 52.30 -14.41 20.89
CA ASP A 215 53.27 -14.05 19.83
C ASP A 215 54.25 -12.95 20.28
N VAL A 216 53.76 -12.03 21.12
CA VAL A 216 54.53 -10.89 21.64
C VAL A 216 55.56 -11.29 22.71
N ASN A 217 55.34 -12.41 23.39
CA ASN A 217 56.25 -12.90 24.43
C ASN A 217 56.28 -14.44 24.42
N PRO A 218 57.19 -15.05 23.63
CA PRO A 218 57.32 -16.50 23.51
C PRO A 218 57.66 -17.22 24.81
N ASP A 219 58.16 -16.50 25.81
CA ASP A 219 58.52 -17.06 27.13
C ASP A 219 57.34 -17.03 28.12
N ALA A 220 56.23 -16.37 27.77
CA ALA A 220 55.03 -16.31 28.58
C ALA A 220 54.02 -17.43 28.23
N ARG A 221 53.19 -17.79 29.21
CA ARG A 221 52.03 -18.66 29.01
C ARG A 221 50.78 -17.96 29.53
N ASN A 222 49.76 -17.91 28.68
CA ASN A 222 48.43 -17.49 29.07
C ASN A 222 47.59 -18.73 29.31
N PHE A 223 46.96 -18.81 30.48
CA PHE A 223 46.13 -19.93 30.88
C PHE A 223 44.66 -19.57 30.76
N TYR A 224 43.87 -20.48 30.20
CA TYR A 224 42.44 -20.30 29.95
C TYR A 224 41.65 -21.47 30.48
N LEU A 225 40.56 -21.20 31.20
CA LEU A 225 39.54 -22.19 31.52
C LEU A 225 38.43 -22.13 30.49
N ILE A 226 37.98 -23.27 29.98
CA ILE A 226 36.85 -23.34 29.08
C ILE A 226 35.58 -23.28 29.92
N VAL A 227 34.79 -22.22 29.71
CA VAL A 227 33.61 -21.90 30.51
C VAL A 227 32.38 -21.74 29.64
N GLU A 228 31.21 -21.84 30.26
CA GLU A 228 29.89 -21.66 29.67
C GLU A 228 29.00 -20.81 30.57
N ALA A 229 28.00 -20.15 29.98
CA ALA A 229 27.01 -19.37 30.72
C ALA A 229 25.80 -20.25 31.04
N VAL A 230 25.53 -20.44 32.33
CA VAL A 230 24.48 -21.33 32.83
C VAL A 230 23.45 -20.53 33.61
N THR A 231 22.20 -20.53 33.15
CA THR A 231 21.12 -19.80 33.83
C THR A 231 20.74 -20.48 35.15
N PRO A 232 19.99 -19.81 36.05
CA PRO A 232 19.45 -20.43 37.26
C PRO A 232 18.56 -21.66 37.02
N THR A 233 18.02 -21.82 35.81
CA THR A 233 17.24 -22.99 35.39
C THR A 233 18.10 -24.16 34.91
N GLY A 234 19.43 -23.98 34.84
CA GLY A 234 20.40 -24.94 34.33
C GLY A 234 20.55 -24.95 32.80
N ALA A 235 19.98 -23.97 32.09
CA ALA A 235 20.11 -23.88 30.64
C ALA A 235 21.43 -23.21 30.25
N ILE A 236 22.13 -23.76 29.27
CA ILE A 236 23.31 -23.13 28.68
C ILE A 236 22.83 -22.12 27.64
N ILE A 237 23.27 -20.87 27.78
CA ILE A 237 22.93 -19.80 26.85
C ILE A 237 24.18 -19.31 26.12
N PRO A 238 24.07 -18.97 24.84
CA PRO A 238 25.15 -18.29 24.13
C PRO A 238 25.28 -16.84 24.65
N VAL A 239 26.52 -16.38 24.78
CA VAL A 239 26.84 -15.01 25.19
C VAL A 239 27.80 -14.38 24.20
N THR A 240 27.70 -13.06 24.03
CA THR A 240 28.62 -12.33 23.16
C THR A 240 29.93 -12.09 23.92
N VAL A 241 31.02 -12.66 23.42
CA VAL A 241 32.36 -12.54 24.01
C VAL A 241 33.35 -11.92 23.03
N LYS A 242 34.27 -11.12 23.56
CA LYS A 242 35.34 -10.49 22.78
C LYS A 242 36.59 -11.35 22.81
N ASN A 243 36.99 -11.88 21.65
CA ASN A 243 38.26 -12.60 21.53
C ASN A 243 39.43 -11.61 21.65
N GLU A 244 40.39 -11.89 22.53
CA GLU A 244 41.54 -11.02 22.78
C GLU A 244 42.61 -11.08 21.67
N GLU A 245 42.66 -12.17 20.90
CA GLU A 245 43.64 -12.41 19.84
C GLU A 245 43.27 -11.64 18.56
N ASP A 246 41.99 -11.60 18.18
CA ASP A 246 41.52 -10.92 16.95
C ASP A 246 40.65 -9.67 17.20
N GLY A 247 40.25 -9.43 18.45
CA GLY A 247 39.42 -8.31 18.86
C GLY A 247 37.94 -8.42 18.48
N ARG A 248 37.50 -9.51 17.85
CA ARG A 248 36.13 -9.67 17.33
C ARG A 248 35.16 -10.15 18.42
N MET A 249 33.93 -9.60 18.36
CA MET A 249 32.80 -10.07 19.16
C MET A 249 32.20 -11.30 18.49
N GLN A 250 32.00 -12.38 19.25
CA GLN A 250 31.40 -13.62 18.75
C GLN A 250 30.39 -14.16 19.76
N GLU A 251 29.27 -14.65 19.26
CA GLU A 251 28.28 -15.35 20.07
C GLU A 251 28.74 -16.80 20.28
N LYS A 252 28.97 -17.18 21.55
CA LYS A 252 29.51 -18.50 21.89
C LYS A 252 28.82 -19.07 23.12
N SER A 253 28.47 -20.36 23.06
CA SER A 253 28.00 -21.11 24.24
C SER A 253 29.13 -21.51 25.18
N THR A 254 30.35 -21.61 24.64
CA THR A 254 31.58 -21.93 25.37
C THR A 254 32.70 -21.03 24.92
N TRP A 255 33.49 -20.49 25.85
CA TRP A 255 34.65 -19.65 25.56
C TRP A 255 35.77 -19.92 26.56
N GLY A 256 37.01 -19.56 26.22
CA GLY A 256 38.12 -19.61 27.16
C GLY A 256 38.19 -18.32 27.98
N LEU A 257 38.14 -18.41 29.31
CA LEU A 257 38.35 -17.30 30.24
C LEU A 257 39.80 -17.33 30.74
N ARG A 258 40.53 -16.23 30.57
CA ARG A 258 41.91 -16.12 31.05
C ARG A 258 41.95 -16.14 32.58
N VAL A 259 42.81 -16.96 33.16
CA VAL A 259 43.01 -17.05 34.61
C VAL A 259 44.49 -17.01 34.96
N SER A 260 44.81 -16.90 36.25
CA SER A 260 46.18 -17.07 36.71
C SER A 260 46.61 -18.54 36.61
N GLU A 261 47.93 -18.78 36.57
CA GLU A 261 48.49 -20.14 36.52
C GLU A 261 48.05 -20.96 37.73
N GLU A 262 47.98 -20.33 38.91
CA GLU A 262 47.58 -20.99 40.15
C GLU A 262 46.15 -21.53 40.08
N VAL A 263 45.22 -20.74 39.53
CA VAL A 263 43.81 -21.15 39.36
C VAL A 263 43.71 -22.28 38.33
N PHE A 264 44.45 -22.15 37.23
CA PHE A 264 44.46 -23.17 36.18
C PHE A 264 44.96 -24.53 36.70
N GLU A 265 46.12 -24.53 37.37
CA GLU A 265 46.71 -25.75 37.92
C GLU A 265 45.85 -26.35 39.04
N ALA A 266 45.16 -25.52 39.83
CA ALA A 266 44.21 -26.01 40.83
C ALA A 266 43.05 -26.81 40.18
N VAL A 267 42.45 -26.27 39.12
CA VAL A 267 41.37 -26.96 38.38
C VAL A 267 41.88 -28.22 37.68
N VAL A 268 43.10 -28.18 37.13
CA VAL A 268 43.73 -29.35 36.51
C VAL A 268 44.00 -30.45 37.54
N ALA A 269 44.48 -30.10 38.73
CA ALA A 269 44.72 -31.05 39.81
C ALA A 269 43.41 -31.70 40.28
N ASP A 270 42.36 -30.90 40.46
CA ASP A 270 41.02 -31.34 40.87
C ASP A 270 40.43 -32.35 39.87
N LYS A 271 40.40 -31.98 38.58
CA LYS A 271 39.91 -32.86 37.51
C LYS A 271 40.74 -34.14 37.35
N ARG A 272 42.02 -34.14 37.72
CA ARG A 272 42.88 -35.33 37.65
C ARG A 272 42.63 -36.32 38.78
N ASP A 273 42.08 -35.88 39.91
CA ASP A 273 41.87 -36.72 41.08
C ASP A 273 40.73 -37.73 40.84
N ASP A 274 39.54 -37.22 40.51
CA ASP A 274 38.33 -38.04 40.32
C ASP A 274 37.56 -37.75 39.02
N GLY A 275 38.03 -36.81 38.20
CA GLY A 275 37.37 -36.40 36.96
C GLY A 275 36.29 -35.31 37.14
N ILE A 276 36.07 -34.85 38.37
CA ILE A 276 35.07 -33.84 38.72
C ILE A 276 35.78 -32.51 39.02
N ILE A 277 35.09 -31.40 38.79
CA ILE A 277 35.55 -30.07 39.18
C ILE A 277 34.61 -29.58 40.27
N GLN A 278 35.14 -29.36 41.47
CA GLN A 278 34.37 -29.12 42.69
C GLN A 278 33.88 -27.67 42.76
N ASP A 279 34.78 -26.72 42.47
CA ASP A 279 34.50 -25.29 42.39
C ASP A 279 34.43 -24.85 40.92
N ASP A 280 33.37 -25.31 40.25
CA ASP A 280 33.20 -25.10 38.82
C ASP A 280 32.63 -23.71 38.48
N ILE A 281 32.27 -22.87 39.44
CA ILE A 281 31.72 -21.52 39.20
C ILE A 281 32.81 -20.46 39.39
N VAL A 282 33.29 -19.89 38.28
CA VAL A 282 34.35 -18.88 38.29
C VAL A 282 33.84 -17.44 38.35
N GLY A 283 32.54 -17.24 38.13
CA GLY A 283 31.90 -15.92 38.20
C GLY A 283 30.39 -16.01 38.08
N THR A 284 29.71 -14.90 38.40
CA THR A 284 28.25 -14.79 38.29
C THR A 284 27.91 -13.44 37.68
N LYS A 285 27.00 -13.44 36.71
CA LYS A 285 26.35 -12.23 36.21
C LYS A 285 24.98 -12.10 36.88
N PRO A 286 24.81 -11.22 37.88
CA PRO A 286 23.51 -10.98 38.49
C PRO A 286 22.62 -10.15 37.56
N VAL A 287 21.31 -10.18 37.82
CA VAL A 287 20.37 -9.26 37.18
C VAL A 287 20.75 -7.81 37.52
N GLY A 288 20.70 -6.96 36.50
CA GLY A 288 21.01 -5.53 36.58
C GLY A 288 22.45 -5.16 36.25
N GLU A 289 23.34 -6.14 36.10
CA GLU A 289 24.73 -5.92 35.66
C GLU A 289 24.90 -6.33 34.19
N LEU A 290 25.83 -5.68 33.48
CA LEU A 290 26.19 -6.03 32.11
C LEU A 290 27.30 -7.08 32.04
N ASP A 291 28.22 -7.04 33.00
CA ASP A 291 29.39 -7.90 33.04
C ASP A 291 29.30 -8.86 34.23
N PRO A 292 29.85 -10.09 34.11
CA PRO A 292 29.95 -11.02 35.23
C PRO A 292 30.96 -10.52 36.28
N GLU A 293 30.63 -10.72 37.54
CA GLU A 293 31.57 -10.60 38.66
C GLU A 293 32.34 -11.91 38.82
N TYR A 294 33.66 -11.86 38.65
CA TYR A 294 34.51 -13.04 38.76
C TYR A 294 34.95 -13.26 40.21
N ARG A 295 34.92 -14.53 40.64
CA ARG A 295 35.35 -14.99 41.96
C ARG A 295 36.79 -15.46 41.98
N VAL A 296 37.39 -15.63 40.80
CA VAL A 296 38.78 -16.02 40.60
C VAL A 296 39.62 -14.85 40.08
N PRO A 297 40.93 -14.80 40.38
CA PRO A 297 41.84 -13.86 39.74
C PRO A 297 41.83 -13.99 38.20
N THR A 298 41.26 -13.01 37.53
CA THR A 298 41.19 -12.93 36.06
C THR A 298 41.34 -11.50 35.58
N THR A 299 41.83 -11.37 34.34
CA THR A 299 41.84 -10.09 33.60
C THR A 299 40.52 -9.87 32.84
N GLY A 300 39.62 -10.86 32.80
CA GLY A 300 38.42 -10.85 31.98
C GLY A 300 38.67 -11.09 30.49
N ALA A 301 39.93 -11.28 30.07
CA ALA A 301 40.26 -11.57 28.67
C ALA A 301 39.75 -12.96 28.25
N THR A 302 39.32 -13.09 27.00
CA THR A 302 38.71 -14.34 26.50
C THR A 302 39.23 -14.76 25.14
N ILE A 303 39.14 -16.06 24.86
CA ILE A 303 39.39 -16.67 23.55
C ILE A 303 38.16 -17.46 23.09
N THR A 304 37.96 -17.55 21.78
CA THR A 304 36.75 -18.19 21.20
C THR A 304 37.05 -19.47 20.42
N ASN A 305 38.33 -19.81 20.27
CA ASN A 305 38.82 -21.02 19.61
C ASN A 305 40.07 -21.54 20.35
N TRP A 306 40.21 -22.86 20.48
CA TRP A 306 41.32 -23.51 21.18
C TRP A 306 41.90 -24.67 20.37
#